data_AF-A0A958Q3U4-F1
#
_entry.id   AF-A0A958Q3U4-F1
#
_cell.length_a   1.000
_cell.length_b   1.000
_cell.length_c   1.000
_cell.angle_alpha   90.00
_cell.angle_beta   90.00
_cell.angle_gamma   90.00
#
_symmetry.space_group_name_H-M   'P 1'
#
loop_
_entity.id
_entity.type
_entity.pdbx_description
1 polymer ?
#
loop_
_entity_poly.entity_id
_entity_poly.type
_entity_poly.pdbx_seq_one_letter_code
_entity_poly.pdbx_strand_id
1 'polypeptide(L)'
;MVGINQDYGDAENARQRVDYLLSREAFDEFNIDFIHPNETHPQHARGLLAALKPGILISVGTERCEVYAGLSDNVTQLEQWDKNPEVVLCNSLNTALLAASTARVDYAEMRFNATPQDWEAIARQSTDLHPFHAQLLSHKGAHEWWVKKVRQEPGFEKFHDAPGIVAWFTDAPFEDANYLHSEEQFQRVHALAKAGRIHSRLIDLANPKHVEEGLALALQDGEKVAAIDVSNAWQYVTNEELDRLVPPVLQAGNESPLLITTARSGGKWYYSGFRLDTLVDDSQQGTVSRHPYFDRTAKVDKSRFFNAIDGIPLG
;
A
#
# COMPACT_ATOMS: atom_id res chain seq x y z
N MET A 1 15.54 -7.53 15.14
CA MET A 1 14.64 -8.06 14.11
C MET A 1 15.42 -9.00 13.22
N VAL A 2 15.24 -10.30 13.40
CA VAL A 2 15.88 -11.32 12.57
C VAL A 2 15.03 -11.49 11.31
N GLY A 3 15.56 -11.17 10.14
CA GLY A 3 15.15 -11.74 8.85
C GLY A 3 13.75 -11.48 8.28
N ILE A 4 12.79 -10.85 8.98
CA ILE A 4 11.35 -10.77 8.61
C ILE A 4 11.07 -10.32 7.15
N ASN A 5 11.99 -9.57 6.53
CA ASN A 5 11.83 -9.05 5.17
C ASN A 5 12.55 -9.88 4.09
N GLN A 6 13.18 -11.02 4.42
CA GLN A 6 13.80 -11.89 3.42
C GLN A 6 12.74 -12.50 2.49
N ASP A 7 13.11 -12.69 1.22
CA ASP A 7 12.29 -13.44 0.29
C ASP A 7 12.35 -14.92 0.68
N TYR A 8 11.25 -15.41 1.25
CA TYR A 8 11.16 -16.74 1.84
C TYR A 8 10.68 -17.73 0.80
N GLY A 9 11.56 -18.05 -0.14
CA GLY A 9 11.28 -18.98 -1.24
C GLY A 9 11.08 -20.44 -0.82
N ASP A 10 11.24 -20.79 0.46
CA ASP A 10 10.99 -22.14 0.98
C ASP A 10 9.85 -22.21 2.02
N ALA A 11 9.29 -23.41 2.16
CA ALA A 11 8.09 -23.66 2.97
C ALA A 11 8.31 -23.52 4.48
N GLU A 12 9.51 -23.78 4.99
CA GLU A 12 9.80 -23.67 6.42
C GLU A 12 9.82 -22.21 6.83
N ASN A 13 10.51 -21.39 6.04
CA ASN A 13 10.56 -19.95 6.23
C ASN A 13 9.19 -19.28 6.05
N ALA A 14 8.41 -19.72 5.06
CA ALA A 14 7.03 -19.28 4.87
C ALA A 14 6.18 -19.49 6.13
N ARG A 15 6.28 -20.67 6.76
CA ARG A 15 5.56 -20.97 8.01
C ARG A 15 6.00 -20.07 9.16
N GLN A 16 7.30 -19.90 9.37
CA GLN A 16 7.82 -19.04 10.44
C GLN A 16 7.32 -17.59 10.29
N ARG A 17 7.26 -17.07 9.06
CA ARG A 17 6.71 -15.75 8.79
C ARG A 17 5.22 -15.64 9.14
N VAL A 18 4.41 -16.64 8.76
CA VAL A 18 2.98 -16.67 9.10
C VAL A 18 2.78 -16.71 10.62
N ASP A 19 3.53 -17.57 11.31
CA ASP A 19 3.48 -17.71 12.77
C ASP A 19 3.85 -16.38 13.46
N TYR A 20 4.86 -15.67 12.96
CA TYR A 20 5.24 -14.35 13.46
C TYR A 20 4.14 -13.31 13.26
N LEU A 21 3.59 -13.20 12.04
CA LEU A 21 2.52 -12.23 11.71
C LEU A 21 1.23 -12.48 12.49
N LEU A 22 1.00 -13.69 12.99
CA LEU A 22 -0.16 -14.05 13.82
C LEU A 22 0.14 -14.04 15.32
N SER A 23 1.38 -13.79 15.72
CA SER A 23 1.80 -13.86 17.12
C SER A 23 1.27 -12.67 17.92
N ARG A 24 0.99 -12.89 19.21
CA ARG A 24 0.63 -11.79 20.13
C ARG A 24 1.73 -10.75 20.27
N GLU A 25 2.98 -11.15 20.18
CA GLU A 25 4.15 -10.24 20.22
C GLU A 25 4.09 -9.22 19.08
N ALA A 26 3.64 -9.64 17.89
CA ALA A 26 3.41 -8.74 16.78
C ALA A 26 2.26 -7.74 17.04
N PHE A 27 1.24 -8.15 17.79
CA PHE A 27 0.00 -7.36 17.96
C PHE A 27 -0.01 -6.44 19.19
N ASP A 28 0.59 -6.85 20.30
CA ASP A 28 0.53 -6.11 21.56
C ASP A 28 1.28 -4.75 21.48
N GLU A 29 2.09 -4.52 20.43
CA GLU A 29 2.80 -3.25 20.18
C GLU A 29 1.95 -2.19 19.46
N PHE A 30 0.83 -2.56 18.81
CA PHE A 30 0.07 -1.64 17.96
C PHE A 30 -1.45 -1.76 18.16
N ASN A 31 -2.08 -0.74 18.72
CA ASN A 31 -3.54 -0.63 18.76
C ASN A 31 -4.03 0.08 17.47
N ILE A 32 -4.77 -0.60 16.60
CA ILE A 32 -5.16 -0.07 15.28
C ILE A 32 -6.67 -0.11 15.07
N ASP A 33 -7.18 1.02 14.57
CA ASP A 33 -8.55 1.19 14.07
C ASP A 33 -8.60 1.30 12.51
N PHE A 34 -7.53 0.91 11.79
CA PHE A 34 -7.31 1.32 10.38
C PHE A 34 -7.03 0.17 9.39
N ILE A 35 -7.64 -1.01 9.58
CA ILE A 35 -7.55 -2.10 8.60
C ILE A 35 -8.25 -1.74 7.28
N HIS A 36 -9.28 -0.90 7.33
CA HIS A 36 -9.96 -0.40 6.13
C HIS A 36 -9.44 0.98 5.72
N PRO A 37 -9.24 1.23 4.42
CA PRO A 37 -8.90 2.57 3.94
C PRO A 37 -9.96 3.59 4.37
N ASN A 38 -9.52 4.66 5.01
CA ASN A 38 -10.41 5.74 5.44
C ASN A 38 -10.42 6.93 4.45
N GLU A 39 -9.51 6.92 3.49
CA GLU A 39 -9.39 7.85 2.37
C GLU A 39 -10.41 7.48 1.28
N THR A 40 -11.62 7.98 1.43
CA THR A 40 -12.81 7.53 0.68
C THR A 40 -12.91 8.02 -0.76
N HIS A 41 -11.96 8.82 -1.23
CA HIS A 41 -12.03 9.45 -2.57
C HIS A 41 -10.76 9.27 -3.42
N PRO A 42 -10.20 8.05 -3.54
CA PRO A 42 -8.92 7.84 -4.22
C PRO A 42 -8.97 8.11 -5.72
N GLN A 43 -10.15 8.21 -6.34
CA GLN A 43 -10.31 8.68 -7.72
C GLN A 43 -9.70 10.06 -7.95
N HIS A 44 -9.56 10.89 -6.91
CA HIS A 44 -8.89 12.19 -7.01
C HIS A 44 -7.38 12.07 -7.25
N ALA A 45 -6.77 10.91 -6.95
CA ALA A 45 -5.36 10.65 -7.23
C ALA A 45 -5.10 10.25 -8.69
N ARG A 46 -6.13 10.01 -9.53
CA ARG A 46 -5.96 9.53 -10.91
C ARG A 46 -4.99 10.35 -11.74
N GLY A 47 -5.07 11.68 -11.67
CA GLY A 47 -4.16 12.55 -12.41
C GLY A 47 -2.70 12.38 -12.01
N LEU A 48 -2.44 12.13 -10.72
CA LEU A 48 -1.10 11.86 -10.19
C LEU A 48 -0.61 10.48 -10.66
N LEU A 49 -1.48 9.47 -10.58
CA LEU A 49 -1.18 8.09 -10.92
C LEU A 49 -1.00 7.86 -12.43
N ALA A 50 -1.71 8.62 -13.26
CA ALA A 50 -1.55 8.61 -14.71
C ALA A 50 -0.22 9.24 -15.16
N ALA A 51 0.35 10.13 -14.35
CA ALA A 51 1.63 10.80 -14.62
C ALA A 51 2.86 9.96 -14.22
N LEU A 52 2.66 8.81 -13.57
CA LEU A 52 3.74 7.90 -13.22
C LEU A 52 4.43 7.38 -14.47
N LYS A 53 5.77 7.30 -14.46
CA LYS A 53 6.49 6.46 -15.44
C LYS A 53 6.37 4.98 -15.02
N PRO A 54 6.57 4.03 -15.94
CA PRO A 54 6.60 2.61 -15.59
C PRO A 54 7.58 2.31 -14.45
N GLY A 55 7.15 1.57 -13.42
CA GLY A 55 8.01 1.15 -12.32
C GLY A 55 7.28 0.73 -11.05
N ILE A 56 8.06 0.67 -9.96
CA ILE A 56 7.61 0.24 -8.64
C ILE A 56 6.79 1.36 -7.97
N LEU A 57 5.58 1.05 -7.54
CA LEU A 57 4.83 1.86 -6.59
C LEU A 57 5.06 1.33 -5.18
N ILE A 58 5.72 2.12 -4.34
CA ILE A 58 5.80 1.86 -2.90
C ILE A 58 4.62 2.58 -2.24
N SER A 59 3.83 1.89 -1.43
CA SER A 59 2.65 2.48 -0.80
C SER A 59 2.47 1.96 0.63
N VAL A 60 2.03 2.84 1.53
CA VAL A 60 1.72 2.49 2.92
C VAL A 60 0.23 2.28 3.18
N GLY A 61 -0.07 1.53 4.24
CA GLY A 61 -1.42 1.19 4.66
C GLY A 61 -1.93 -0.10 4.02
N THR A 62 -3.26 -0.25 3.98
CA THR A 62 -3.91 -1.48 3.50
C THR A 62 -4.28 -1.40 2.02
N GLU A 63 -5.56 -1.60 1.70
CA GLU A 63 -6.07 -1.89 0.36
C GLU A 63 -6.01 -0.73 -0.62
N ARG A 64 -5.73 0.47 -0.09
CA ARG A 64 -5.50 1.65 -0.91
C ARG A 64 -4.29 1.46 -1.82
N CYS A 65 -3.31 0.66 -1.40
CA CYS A 65 -2.15 0.32 -2.22
C CYS A 65 -2.60 -0.33 -3.54
N GLU A 66 -3.50 -1.31 -3.46
CA GLU A 66 -4.09 -2.01 -4.61
C GLU A 66 -5.01 -1.10 -5.41
N VAL A 67 -5.76 -0.20 -4.77
CA VAL A 67 -6.54 0.83 -5.47
C VAL A 67 -5.64 1.69 -6.35
N TYR A 68 -4.51 2.18 -5.82
CA TYR A 68 -3.59 3.00 -6.62
C TYR A 68 -2.94 2.21 -7.76
N ALA A 69 -2.58 0.95 -7.52
CA ALA A 69 -2.09 0.07 -8.58
C ALA A 69 -3.16 -0.19 -9.66
N GLY A 70 -4.42 -0.40 -9.28
CA GLY A 70 -5.53 -0.58 -10.23
C GLY A 70 -5.87 0.68 -11.01
N LEU A 71 -5.62 1.86 -10.45
CA LEU A 71 -5.84 3.16 -11.09
C LEU A 71 -4.71 3.59 -12.06
N SER A 72 -3.59 2.88 -12.11
CA SER A 72 -2.42 3.25 -12.94
C SER A 72 -2.06 2.15 -13.92
N ASP A 73 -1.85 2.51 -15.18
CA ASP A 73 -1.29 1.59 -16.20
C ASP A 73 0.23 1.43 -16.11
N ASN A 74 0.89 2.24 -15.28
CA ASN A 74 2.35 2.33 -15.22
C ASN A 74 2.95 1.60 -14.01
N VAL A 75 2.13 1.01 -13.13
CA VAL A 75 2.64 0.24 -12.00
C VAL A 75 3.02 -1.16 -12.50
N THR A 76 4.31 -1.48 -12.44
CA THR A 76 4.86 -2.80 -12.84
C THR A 76 5.12 -3.71 -11.65
N GLN A 77 5.27 -3.12 -10.46
CA GLN A 77 5.39 -3.81 -9.18
C GLN A 77 4.79 -2.94 -8.07
N LEU A 78 4.12 -3.59 -7.11
CA LEU A 78 3.54 -2.95 -5.93
C LEU A 78 4.27 -3.42 -4.67
N GLU A 79 4.84 -2.48 -3.93
CA GLU A 79 5.46 -2.68 -2.63
C GLU A 79 4.56 -2.08 -1.55
N GLN A 80 3.97 -2.93 -0.70
CA GLN A 80 3.08 -2.54 0.37
C GLN A 80 3.85 -2.53 1.69
N TRP A 81 4.25 -1.35 2.14
CA TRP A 81 5.12 -1.18 3.29
C TRP A 81 4.33 -0.67 4.48
N ASP A 82 4.40 -1.38 5.60
CA ASP A 82 3.85 -0.87 6.85
C ASP A 82 4.70 -1.34 8.03
N LYS A 83 4.78 -0.52 9.07
CA LYS A 83 5.45 -0.92 10.32
C LYS A 83 4.57 -1.84 11.17
N ASN A 84 3.30 -1.95 10.81
CA ASN A 84 2.32 -2.70 11.53
C ASN A 84 2.12 -4.11 10.94
N PRO A 85 2.37 -5.17 11.72
CA PRO A 85 2.22 -6.54 11.24
C PRO A 85 0.78 -6.93 10.88
N GLU A 86 -0.26 -6.35 11.50
CA GLU A 86 -1.66 -6.62 11.11
C GLU A 86 -1.99 -6.05 9.72
N VAL A 87 -1.43 -4.87 9.38
CA VAL A 87 -1.56 -4.29 8.03
C VAL A 87 -0.83 -5.15 7.02
N VAL A 88 0.39 -5.58 7.32
CA VAL A 88 1.17 -6.48 6.46
C VAL A 88 0.45 -7.81 6.27
N LEU A 89 -0.17 -8.37 7.32
CA LEU A 89 -0.97 -9.59 7.25
C LEU A 89 -2.22 -9.40 6.37
N CYS A 90 -2.95 -8.29 6.54
CA CYS A 90 -4.10 -7.93 5.70
C CYS A 90 -3.72 -7.93 4.22
N ASN A 91 -2.67 -7.19 3.87
CA ASN A 91 -2.19 -7.04 2.50
C ASN A 91 -1.68 -8.37 1.92
N SER A 92 -0.99 -9.17 2.74
CA SER A 92 -0.49 -10.48 2.31
C SER A 92 -1.64 -11.44 2.02
N LEU A 93 -2.70 -11.44 2.84
CA LEU A 93 -3.91 -12.23 2.62
C LEU A 93 -4.67 -11.77 1.38
N ASN A 94 -4.84 -10.46 1.20
CA ASN A 94 -5.43 -9.90 -0.01
C ASN A 94 -4.68 -10.32 -1.28
N THR A 95 -3.35 -10.20 -1.26
CA THR A 95 -2.49 -10.63 -2.36
C THR A 95 -2.60 -12.13 -2.63
N ALA A 96 -2.61 -12.96 -1.58
CA ALA A 96 -2.77 -14.41 -1.72
C ALA A 96 -4.12 -14.77 -2.36
N LEU A 97 -5.21 -14.12 -1.95
CA LEU A 97 -6.55 -14.32 -2.52
C LEU A 97 -6.65 -13.83 -3.97
N LEU A 98 -6.05 -12.68 -4.29
CA LEU A 98 -5.94 -12.17 -5.65
C LEU A 98 -5.18 -13.18 -6.52
N ALA A 99 -3.97 -13.58 -6.11
CA ALA A 99 -3.14 -14.53 -6.82
C ALA A 99 -3.80 -15.91 -6.97
N ALA A 100 -4.65 -16.32 -6.04
CA ALA A 100 -5.40 -17.57 -6.14
C ALA A 100 -6.61 -17.48 -7.08
N SER A 101 -7.24 -16.30 -7.19
CA SER A 101 -8.46 -16.11 -7.96
C SER A 101 -8.28 -16.32 -9.46
N THR A 102 -9.38 -16.67 -10.14
CA THR A 102 -9.47 -16.77 -11.60
C THR A 102 -10.15 -15.56 -12.23
N ALA A 103 -11.13 -14.98 -11.55
CA ALA A 103 -11.83 -13.77 -11.96
C ALA A 103 -12.25 -12.94 -10.73
N ARG A 104 -12.70 -11.70 -10.98
CA ARG A 104 -13.12 -10.75 -9.93
C ARG A 104 -14.23 -11.30 -9.03
N VAL A 105 -15.18 -12.04 -9.61
CA VAL A 105 -16.27 -12.67 -8.86
C VAL A 105 -15.75 -13.76 -7.93
N ASP A 106 -14.80 -14.58 -8.39
CA ASP A 106 -14.20 -15.64 -7.57
C ASP A 106 -13.39 -15.03 -6.42
N TYR A 107 -12.64 -13.95 -6.72
CA TYR A 107 -11.93 -13.19 -5.70
C TYR A 107 -12.89 -12.67 -4.62
N ALA A 108 -14.01 -12.03 -5.01
CA ALA A 108 -15.03 -11.56 -4.08
C ALA A 108 -15.62 -12.71 -3.24
N GLU A 109 -15.94 -13.84 -3.86
CA GLU A 109 -16.48 -15.02 -3.15
C GLU A 109 -15.52 -15.55 -2.09
N MET A 110 -14.24 -15.71 -2.45
CA MET A 110 -13.21 -16.14 -1.49
C MET A 110 -13.01 -15.14 -0.35
N ARG A 111 -13.12 -13.87 -0.68
CA ARG A 111 -12.91 -12.78 0.26
C ARG A 111 -14.04 -12.64 1.27
N PHE A 112 -15.29 -12.90 0.87
CA PHE A 112 -16.48 -12.59 1.68
C PHE A 112 -17.20 -13.80 2.24
N ASN A 113 -17.21 -14.92 1.51
CA ASN A 113 -18.09 -16.05 1.80
C ASN A 113 -17.33 -17.35 2.11
N ALA A 114 -16.11 -17.51 1.60
CA ALA A 114 -15.34 -18.73 1.80
C ALA A 114 -15.05 -19.04 3.29
N THR A 115 -15.07 -20.33 3.58
CA THR A 115 -14.73 -20.96 4.86
C THR A 115 -13.22 -21.25 4.95
N PRO A 116 -12.69 -21.60 6.14
CA PRO A 116 -11.30 -22.05 6.26
C PRO A 116 -10.98 -23.26 5.36
N GLN A 117 -11.95 -24.18 5.20
CA GLN A 117 -11.79 -25.37 4.36
C GLN A 117 -11.67 -25.01 2.88
N ASP A 118 -12.41 -23.98 2.43
CA ASP A 118 -12.33 -23.50 1.06
C ASP A 118 -10.93 -22.89 0.79
N TRP A 119 -10.42 -22.04 1.68
CA TRP A 119 -9.07 -21.47 1.57
C TRP A 119 -7.98 -22.55 1.56
N GLU A 120 -8.09 -23.55 2.42
CA GLU A 120 -7.16 -24.68 2.45
C GLU A 120 -7.21 -25.49 1.15
N ALA A 121 -8.41 -25.73 0.60
CA ALA A 121 -8.57 -26.42 -0.68
C ALA A 121 -7.92 -25.63 -1.83
N ILE A 122 -8.12 -24.31 -1.88
CA ILE A 122 -7.48 -23.40 -2.84
C ILE A 122 -5.95 -23.49 -2.74
N ALA A 123 -5.40 -23.40 -1.53
CA ALA A 123 -3.96 -23.48 -1.30
C ALA A 123 -3.35 -24.80 -1.80
N ARG A 124 -4.06 -25.92 -1.60
CA ARG A 124 -3.61 -27.26 -2.05
C ARG A 124 -3.73 -27.46 -3.55
N GLN A 125 -4.73 -26.87 -4.19
CA GLN A 125 -5.02 -27.05 -5.62
C GLN A 125 -4.22 -26.09 -6.51
N SER A 126 -3.75 -24.97 -5.97
CA SER A 126 -2.99 -23.97 -6.72
C SER A 126 -1.53 -24.39 -6.86
N THR A 127 -1.10 -24.70 -8.08
CA THR A 127 0.31 -25.06 -8.37
C THR A 127 1.23 -23.85 -8.51
N ASP A 128 0.66 -22.70 -8.84
CA ASP A 128 1.42 -21.49 -9.21
C ASP A 128 1.44 -20.46 -8.07
N LEU A 129 0.88 -20.82 -6.91
CA LEU A 129 0.81 -19.92 -5.77
C LEU A 129 2.15 -19.91 -5.03
N HIS A 130 2.65 -18.72 -4.71
CA HIS A 130 3.88 -18.58 -3.93
C HIS A 130 3.77 -19.34 -2.59
N PRO A 131 4.83 -20.04 -2.11
CA PRO A 131 4.77 -20.87 -0.90
C PRO A 131 4.24 -20.13 0.33
N PHE A 132 4.64 -18.87 0.51
CA PHE A 132 4.12 -18.02 1.59
C PHE A 132 2.59 -17.79 1.50
N HIS A 133 2.06 -17.54 0.30
CA HIS A 133 0.62 -17.34 0.10
C HIS A 133 -0.16 -18.65 0.31
N ALA A 134 0.36 -19.79 -0.17
CA ALA A 134 -0.24 -21.09 0.10
C ALA A 134 -0.27 -21.39 1.60
N GLN A 135 0.82 -21.10 2.31
CA GLN A 135 0.90 -21.28 3.76
C GLN A 135 -0.11 -20.38 4.49
N LEU A 136 -0.22 -19.10 4.12
CA LEU A 136 -1.23 -18.18 4.67
C LEU A 136 -2.65 -18.71 4.51
N LEU A 137 -3.02 -19.13 3.30
CA LEU A 137 -4.38 -19.62 3.00
C LEU A 137 -4.69 -20.96 3.69
N SER A 138 -3.68 -21.81 3.90
CA SER A 138 -3.84 -23.07 4.65
C SER A 138 -3.87 -22.89 6.17
N HIS A 139 -3.47 -21.72 6.69
CA HIS A 139 -3.35 -21.48 8.12
C HIS A 139 -4.70 -21.06 8.72
N LYS A 140 -5.30 -21.92 9.55
CA LYS A 140 -6.62 -21.67 10.18
C LYS A 140 -6.71 -20.32 10.91
N GLY A 141 -5.65 -19.95 11.64
CA GLY A 141 -5.61 -18.68 12.37
C GLY A 141 -5.65 -17.45 11.47
N ALA A 142 -5.19 -17.55 10.21
CA ALA A 142 -5.22 -16.44 9.26
C ALA A 142 -6.65 -16.17 8.77
N HIS A 143 -7.43 -17.22 8.49
CA HIS A 143 -8.85 -17.09 8.18
C HIS A 143 -9.65 -16.54 9.36
N GLU A 144 -9.43 -17.07 10.56
CA GLU A 144 -10.08 -16.57 11.78
C GLU A 144 -9.77 -15.09 12.03
N TRP A 145 -8.52 -14.69 11.85
CA TRP A 145 -8.10 -13.30 11.91
C TRP A 145 -8.82 -12.46 10.85
N TRP A 146 -8.84 -12.89 9.58
CA TRP A 146 -9.52 -12.18 8.49
C TRP A 146 -11.00 -11.92 8.76
N VAL A 147 -11.73 -12.96 9.18
CA VAL A 147 -13.15 -12.83 9.50
C VAL A 147 -13.36 -11.82 10.63
N LYS A 148 -12.57 -11.94 11.70
CA LYS A 148 -12.73 -11.10 12.89
C LYS A 148 -12.33 -9.64 12.63
N LYS A 149 -11.19 -9.41 11.98
CA LYS A 149 -10.53 -8.10 11.85
C LYS A 149 -10.82 -7.36 10.56
N VAL A 150 -11.29 -8.07 9.53
CA VAL A 150 -11.64 -7.45 8.25
C VAL A 150 -13.14 -7.52 8.07
N ARG A 151 -13.75 -8.71 8.05
CA ARG A 151 -15.19 -8.84 7.72
C ARG A 151 -16.13 -8.28 8.78
N GLN A 152 -15.76 -8.40 10.05
CA GLN A 152 -16.63 -8.05 11.19
C GLN A 152 -16.34 -6.68 11.80
N GLU A 153 -15.27 -5.99 11.38
CA GLU A 153 -14.91 -4.68 11.92
C GLU A 153 -15.74 -3.54 11.29
N PRO A 154 -16.07 -2.48 12.05
CA PRO A 154 -16.72 -1.29 11.51
C PRO A 154 -15.89 -0.65 10.39
N GLY A 155 -16.54 -0.32 9.28
CA GLY A 155 -15.88 0.29 8.12
C GLY A 155 -15.66 -0.67 6.96
N PHE A 156 -15.85 -1.97 7.16
CA PHE A 156 -15.87 -2.97 6.08
C PHE A 156 -16.82 -2.55 4.95
N GLU A 157 -18.08 -2.28 5.28
CA GLU A 157 -19.13 -1.86 4.32
C GLU A 157 -18.72 -0.64 3.49
N LYS A 158 -17.93 0.30 4.04
CA LYS A 158 -17.52 1.53 3.33
C LYS A 158 -16.63 1.27 2.13
N PHE A 159 -15.82 0.22 2.19
CA PHE A 159 -14.89 -0.15 1.11
C PHE A 159 -15.41 -1.31 0.27
N HIS A 160 -16.18 -2.23 0.85
CA HIS A 160 -16.49 -3.51 0.18
C HIS A 160 -17.87 -3.57 -0.47
N ASP A 161 -18.80 -2.71 -0.05
CA ASP A 161 -20.10 -2.65 -0.68
C ASP A 161 -20.02 -1.85 -1.98
N ALA A 162 -20.79 -2.28 -2.98
CA ALA A 162 -20.81 -1.57 -4.25
C ALA A 162 -21.30 -0.12 -4.07
N PRO A 163 -20.72 0.86 -4.77
CA PRO A 163 -21.18 2.23 -4.75
C PRO A 163 -22.69 2.32 -5.00
N GLY A 164 -23.42 3.03 -4.14
CA GLY A 164 -24.87 3.21 -4.25
C GLY A 164 -25.74 2.14 -3.59
N ILE A 165 -25.19 1.02 -3.11
CA ILE A 165 -25.95 0.07 -2.26
C ILE A 165 -26.18 0.68 -0.87
N VAL A 166 -25.22 1.46 -0.39
CA VAL A 166 -25.25 2.03 0.94
C VAL A 166 -25.91 3.42 0.88
N ALA A 167 -27.24 3.43 0.96
CA ALA A 167 -28.10 4.61 0.76
C ALA A 167 -27.84 5.81 1.70
N TRP A 168 -27.01 5.65 2.74
CA TRP A 168 -26.64 6.70 3.69
C TRP A 168 -25.31 7.40 3.39
N PHE A 169 -24.53 6.96 2.39
CA PHE A 169 -23.38 7.74 1.92
C PHE A 169 -23.79 8.73 0.84
N THR A 170 -23.84 10.01 1.21
CA THR A 170 -24.15 11.10 0.29
C THR A 170 -23.01 11.41 -0.69
N ASP A 171 -21.83 10.80 -0.50
CA ASP A 171 -20.56 11.16 -1.14
C ASP A 171 -19.89 10.02 -1.93
N ALA A 172 -20.60 8.90 -2.17
CA ALA A 172 -20.18 7.78 -3.02
C ALA A 172 -18.69 7.36 -2.82
N PRO A 173 -18.34 6.79 -1.66
CA PRO A 173 -16.95 6.43 -1.36
C PRO A 173 -16.41 5.42 -2.38
N PHE A 174 -15.16 5.62 -2.80
CA PHE A 174 -14.43 4.78 -3.75
C PHE A 174 -15.06 4.63 -5.14
N GLU A 175 -16.02 5.51 -5.48
CA GLU A 175 -16.66 5.52 -6.81
C GLU A 175 -15.61 5.56 -7.93
N ASP A 176 -15.76 4.62 -8.87
CA ASP A 176 -14.86 4.36 -9.98
C ASP A 176 -13.38 4.11 -9.64
N ALA A 177 -13.01 3.92 -8.37
CA ALA A 177 -11.63 3.68 -7.96
C ALA A 177 -11.41 2.35 -7.24
N ASN A 178 -12.46 1.57 -7.05
CA ASN A 178 -12.37 0.30 -6.36
C ASN A 178 -12.24 -0.88 -7.34
N TYR A 179 -11.11 -1.57 -7.30
CA TYR A 179 -10.85 -2.77 -8.09
C TYR A 179 -11.84 -3.91 -7.80
N LEU A 180 -12.53 -3.90 -6.64
CA LEU A 180 -13.63 -4.84 -6.37
C LEU A 180 -14.82 -4.69 -7.30
N HIS A 181 -15.00 -3.50 -7.90
CA HIS A 181 -16.18 -3.14 -8.69
C HIS A 181 -15.85 -2.73 -10.13
N SER A 182 -14.58 -2.77 -10.52
CA SER A 182 -14.11 -2.48 -11.88
C SER A 182 -13.30 -3.65 -12.43
N GLU A 183 -13.75 -4.24 -13.53
CA GLU A 183 -13.05 -5.36 -14.16
C GLU A 183 -11.66 -4.95 -14.66
N GLU A 184 -11.54 -3.77 -15.27
CA GLU A 184 -10.26 -3.25 -15.76
C GLU A 184 -9.23 -3.09 -14.62
N GLN A 185 -9.65 -2.46 -13.51
CA GLN A 185 -8.78 -2.26 -12.35
C GLN A 185 -8.45 -3.57 -11.66
N PHE A 186 -9.42 -4.49 -11.55
CA PHE A 186 -9.20 -5.83 -11.05
C PHE A 186 -8.13 -6.54 -11.86
N GLN A 187 -8.25 -6.56 -13.19
CA GLN A 187 -7.31 -7.26 -14.07
C GLN A 187 -5.88 -6.74 -13.91
N ARG A 188 -5.68 -5.42 -13.71
CA ARG A 188 -4.35 -4.85 -13.42
C ARG A 188 -3.76 -5.40 -12.11
N VAL A 189 -4.50 -5.30 -11.01
CA VAL A 189 -4.01 -5.75 -9.69
C VAL A 189 -3.86 -7.28 -9.66
N HIS A 190 -4.79 -8.00 -10.28
CA HIS A 190 -4.76 -9.45 -10.42
C HIS A 190 -3.54 -9.92 -11.21
N ALA A 191 -3.20 -9.25 -12.31
CA ALA A 191 -2.01 -9.56 -13.10
C ALA A 191 -0.72 -9.36 -12.27
N LEU A 192 -0.62 -8.28 -11.50
CA LEU A 192 0.50 -8.08 -10.57
C LEU A 192 0.58 -9.21 -9.54
N ALA A 193 -0.54 -9.56 -8.89
CA ALA A 193 -0.57 -10.62 -7.89
C ALA A 193 -0.17 -11.99 -8.47
N LYS A 194 -0.72 -12.35 -9.64
CA LYS A 194 -0.41 -13.60 -10.37
C LYS A 194 1.05 -13.68 -10.80
N ALA A 195 1.64 -12.55 -11.17
CA ALA A 195 3.05 -12.48 -11.55
C ALA A 195 4.01 -12.45 -10.36
N GLY A 196 3.50 -12.49 -9.12
CA GLY A 196 4.33 -12.34 -7.91
C GLY A 196 4.94 -10.93 -7.80
N ARG A 197 4.26 -9.90 -8.31
CA ARG A 197 4.71 -8.50 -8.36
C ARG A 197 4.05 -7.63 -7.30
N ILE A 198 3.41 -8.23 -6.30
CA ILE A 198 2.90 -7.53 -5.11
C ILE A 198 3.60 -8.09 -3.88
N HIS A 199 4.30 -7.22 -3.14
CA HIS A 199 5.07 -7.60 -1.96
C HIS A 199 4.63 -6.79 -0.75
N SER A 200 4.09 -7.46 0.27
CA SER A 200 3.85 -6.82 1.56
C SER A 200 5.06 -7.01 2.48
N ARG A 201 5.56 -5.94 3.11
CA ARG A 201 6.77 -5.96 3.94
C ARG A 201 6.61 -5.18 5.23
N LEU A 202 7.25 -5.67 6.30
CA LEU A 202 7.28 -5.00 7.59
C LEU A 202 8.40 -3.95 7.58
N ILE A 203 8.06 -2.72 7.18
CA ILE A 203 8.99 -1.63 6.96
C ILE A 203 8.52 -0.41 7.74
N ASP A 204 9.39 0.10 8.60
CA ASP A 204 9.15 1.37 9.29
C ASP A 204 9.82 2.50 8.51
N LEU A 205 9.02 3.36 7.89
CA LEU A 205 9.52 4.51 7.13
C LEU A 205 10.31 5.50 8.01
N ALA A 206 10.11 5.50 9.33
CA ALA A 206 10.89 6.32 10.25
C ALA A 206 12.30 5.75 10.52
N ASN A 207 12.54 4.48 10.15
CA ASN A 207 13.82 3.80 10.33
C ASN A 207 14.57 3.69 8.99
N PRO A 208 15.65 4.47 8.78
CA PRO A 208 16.40 4.47 7.53
C PRO A 208 16.92 3.10 7.13
N LYS A 209 17.32 2.29 8.11
CA LYS A 209 17.82 0.93 7.83
C LYS A 209 16.72 0.04 7.25
N HIS A 210 15.49 0.16 7.76
CA HIS A 210 14.37 -0.59 7.20
C HIS A 210 14.06 -0.14 5.78
N VAL A 211 14.10 1.16 5.51
CA VAL A 211 13.90 1.72 4.15
C VAL A 211 14.98 1.21 3.19
N GLU A 212 16.26 1.24 3.58
CA GLU A 212 17.36 0.72 2.77
C GLU A 212 17.21 -0.78 2.46
N GLU A 213 16.88 -1.59 3.47
CA GLU A 213 16.61 -3.02 3.31
C GLU A 213 15.41 -3.26 2.38
N GLY A 214 14.32 -2.52 2.56
CA GLY A 214 13.11 -2.59 1.72
C GLY A 214 13.39 -2.23 0.26
N LEU A 215 14.13 -1.15 0.02
CA LEU A 215 14.54 -0.74 -1.33
C LEU A 215 15.45 -1.78 -1.98
N ALA A 216 16.44 -2.31 -1.24
CA ALA A 216 17.33 -3.33 -1.76
C ALA A 216 16.57 -4.58 -2.22
N LEU A 217 15.49 -4.95 -1.53
CA LEU A 217 14.60 -6.05 -1.91
C LEU A 217 13.72 -5.69 -3.11
N ALA A 218 13.10 -4.50 -3.10
CA ALA A 218 12.21 -4.06 -4.16
C ALA A 218 12.92 -3.95 -5.53
N LEU A 219 14.20 -3.58 -5.53
CA LEU A 219 15.01 -3.34 -6.72
C LEU A 219 15.69 -4.62 -7.29
N GLN A 220 15.44 -5.80 -6.72
CA GLN A 220 16.11 -7.04 -7.11
C GLN A 220 15.90 -7.41 -8.59
N ASP A 221 14.74 -7.05 -9.14
CA ASP A 221 14.39 -7.30 -10.54
C ASP A 221 14.89 -6.22 -11.52
N GLY A 222 15.68 -5.25 -11.02
CA GLY A 222 16.23 -4.15 -11.83
C GLY A 222 15.22 -3.06 -12.19
N GLU A 223 13.99 -3.14 -11.65
CA GLU A 223 12.99 -2.08 -11.77
C GLU A 223 13.40 -0.82 -11.00
N LYS A 224 12.73 0.30 -11.30
CA LYS A 224 12.98 1.60 -10.67
C LYS A 224 11.75 2.06 -9.93
N VAL A 225 11.94 2.81 -8.84
CA VAL A 225 10.81 3.40 -8.10
C VAL A 225 10.16 4.48 -8.94
N ALA A 226 8.86 4.32 -9.20
CA ALA A 226 8.03 5.30 -9.88
C ALA A 226 7.38 6.28 -8.90
N ALA A 227 6.95 5.78 -7.75
CA ALA A 227 6.42 6.60 -6.68
C ALA A 227 6.56 5.95 -5.32
N ILE A 228 6.53 6.80 -4.30
CA ILE A 228 6.29 6.42 -2.92
C ILE A 228 5.06 7.18 -2.39
N ASP A 229 4.06 6.44 -1.92
CA ASP A 229 2.88 6.96 -1.24
C ASP A 229 3.01 6.75 0.26
N VAL A 230 2.99 7.84 1.01
CA VAL A 230 3.12 7.84 2.48
C VAL A 230 1.81 8.18 3.19
N SER A 231 0.66 8.16 2.48
CA SER A 231 -0.65 8.48 3.07
C SER A 231 -0.61 9.83 3.81
N ASN A 232 -1.27 9.91 4.96
CA ASN A 232 -1.18 10.99 5.93
C ASN A 232 -0.08 10.75 6.98
N ALA A 233 0.74 9.70 6.85
CA ALA A 233 1.81 9.39 7.80
C ALA A 233 2.81 10.54 7.93
N TRP A 234 3.03 11.29 6.85
CA TRP A 234 3.86 12.50 6.84
C TRP A 234 3.44 13.56 7.88
N GLN A 235 2.18 13.54 8.33
CA GLN A 235 1.67 14.49 9.34
C GLN A 235 2.17 14.18 10.75
N TYR A 236 2.57 12.92 10.98
CA TYR A 236 2.93 12.36 12.28
C TYR A 236 4.44 12.12 12.43
N VAL A 237 5.20 12.21 11.34
CA VAL A 237 6.67 12.17 11.36
C VAL A 237 7.25 13.58 11.43
N THR A 238 8.48 13.66 11.93
CA THR A 238 9.31 14.85 11.89
C THR A 238 9.80 15.10 10.46
N ASN A 239 10.20 16.34 10.15
CA ASN A 239 10.84 16.60 8.86
C ASN A 239 12.16 15.83 8.72
N GLU A 240 12.89 15.61 9.82
CA GLU A 240 14.14 14.88 9.76
C GLU A 240 13.92 13.42 9.32
N GLU A 241 12.83 12.79 9.76
CA GLU A 241 12.45 11.46 9.29
C GLU A 241 12.05 11.47 7.81
N LEU A 242 11.30 12.48 7.36
CA LEU A 242 10.94 12.63 5.95
C LEU A 242 12.17 12.92 5.05
N ASP A 243 13.09 13.77 5.52
CA ASP A 243 14.32 14.14 4.84
C ASP A 243 15.27 12.93 4.69
N ARG A 244 15.16 11.93 5.57
CA ARG A 244 15.92 10.66 5.48
C ARG A 244 15.29 9.68 4.50
N LEU A 245 13.98 9.75 4.26
CA LEU A 245 13.28 8.90 3.29
C LEU A 245 13.57 9.31 1.84
N VAL A 246 13.67 10.61 1.56
CA VAL A 246 13.76 11.14 0.20
C VAL A 246 15.02 10.69 -0.57
N PRO A 247 16.25 10.85 -0.06
CA PRO A 247 17.46 10.52 -0.81
C PRO A 247 17.54 9.06 -1.31
N PRO A 248 17.30 8.02 -0.48
CA PRO A 248 17.39 6.65 -0.96
C PRO A 248 16.31 6.30 -1.98
N VAL A 249 15.10 6.86 -1.83
CA VAL A 249 14.01 6.68 -2.82
C VAL A 249 14.34 7.38 -4.13
N LEU A 250 14.89 8.60 -4.09
CA LEU A 250 15.32 9.33 -5.28
C LEU A 250 16.43 8.57 -6.02
N GLN A 251 17.40 8.01 -5.30
CA GLN A 251 18.47 7.20 -5.89
C GLN A 251 17.96 5.89 -6.51
N ALA A 252 16.95 5.28 -5.89
CA ALA A 252 16.27 4.08 -6.38
C ALA A 252 15.29 4.34 -7.53
N GLY A 253 14.90 5.59 -7.70
CA GLY A 253 13.82 5.99 -8.59
C GLY A 253 14.20 6.08 -10.06
N ASN A 254 13.17 6.30 -10.88
CA ASN A 254 13.35 6.77 -12.24
C ASN A 254 13.83 8.24 -12.24
N GLU A 255 13.88 8.91 -13.39
CA GLU A 255 14.38 10.30 -13.45
C GLU A 255 13.50 11.32 -12.69
N SER A 256 12.29 10.94 -12.22
CA SER A 256 11.35 11.84 -11.54
C SER A 256 10.33 11.08 -10.68
N PRO A 257 10.76 10.36 -9.62
CA PRO A 257 9.83 9.60 -8.79
C PRO A 257 8.90 10.55 -8.03
N LEU A 258 7.63 10.18 -7.89
CA LEU A 258 6.66 10.99 -7.15
C LEU A 258 6.59 10.59 -5.67
N LEU A 259 6.57 11.58 -4.78
CA LEU A 259 6.06 11.45 -3.43
C LEU A 259 4.58 11.78 -3.43
N ILE A 260 3.74 10.78 -3.14
CA ILE A 260 2.30 10.93 -2.98
C ILE A 260 1.97 11.06 -1.50
N THR A 261 1.13 12.02 -1.16
CA THR A 261 0.66 12.24 0.21
C THR A 261 -0.84 12.50 0.23
N THR A 262 -1.46 12.24 1.38
CA THR A 262 -2.85 12.57 1.64
C THR A 262 -3.01 13.40 2.89
N ALA A 263 -4.07 14.21 2.92
CA ALA A 263 -4.40 15.03 4.06
C ALA A 263 -5.91 15.14 4.25
N ARG A 264 -6.35 15.26 5.51
CA ARG A 264 -7.75 15.51 5.83
C ARG A 264 -7.94 16.95 6.29
N SER A 265 -8.81 17.69 5.61
CA SER A 265 -9.21 19.05 6.00
C SER A 265 -10.70 19.26 5.84
N GLY A 266 -11.36 19.85 6.84
CA GLY A 266 -12.80 20.12 6.78
C GLY A 266 -13.65 18.86 6.50
N GLY A 267 -13.20 17.70 6.99
CA GLY A 267 -13.86 16.41 6.76
C GLY A 267 -13.53 15.74 5.43
N LYS A 268 -12.90 16.43 4.48
CA LYS A 268 -12.55 15.93 3.13
C LYS A 268 -11.10 15.46 3.05
N TRP A 269 -10.85 14.50 2.17
CA TRP A 269 -9.52 14.02 1.82
C TRP A 269 -8.97 14.75 0.60
N TYR A 270 -7.69 15.10 0.68
CA TYR A 270 -6.91 15.75 -0.37
C TYR A 270 -5.72 14.86 -0.71
N TYR A 271 -5.39 14.80 -1.99
CA TYR A 271 -4.31 13.99 -2.54
C TYR A 271 -3.32 14.92 -3.22
N SER A 272 -2.03 14.73 -2.95
CA SER A 272 -0.97 15.58 -3.47
C SER A 272 0.18 14.72 -3.98
N GLY A 273 0.84 15.19 -5.04
CA GLY A 273 2.02 14.54 -5.60
C GLY A 273 3.15 15.56 -5.78
N PHE A 274 4.36 15.18 -5.39
CA PHE A 274 5.55 16.01 -5.49
C PHE A 274 6.65 15.25 -6.22
N ARG A 275 7.29 15.88 -7.18
CA ARG A 275 8.45 15.32 -7.86
C ARG A 275 9.65 15.34 -6.91
N LEU A 276 10.18 14.18 -6.53
CA LEU A 276 11.27 14.07 -5.57
C LEU A 276 12.56 14.74 -6.06
N ASP A 277 12.82 14.74 -7.36
CA ASP A 277 13.97 15.42 -7.97
C ASP A 277 13.90 16.95 -7.82
N THR A 278 12.68 17.50 -7.69
CA THR A 278 12.48 18.93 -7.41
C THR A 278 12.55 19.27 -5.92
N LEU A 279 12.64 18.27 -5.05
CA LEU A 279 12.78 18.47 -3.61
C LEU A 279 14.25 18.56 -3.18
N VAL A 280 15.22 18.09 -3.97
CA VAL A 280 16.64 18.08 -3.59
C VAL A 280 17.39 19.28 -4.21
N ASP A 281 18.16 20.03 -3.41
CA ASP A 281 18.97 21.15 -3.92
C ASP A 281 20.29 20.61 -4.44
N ASP A 282 20.59 20.83 -5.72
CA ASP A 282 21.90 20.52 -6.25
C ASP A 282 23.01 21.45 -5.71
N SER A 283 22.66 22.55 -5.03
CA SER A 283 23.65 23.55 -4.60
C SER A 283 24.40 23.23 -3.30
N GLN A 284 23.99 22.21 -2.52
CA GLN A 284 24.75 21.72 -1.36
C GLN A 284 24.61 20.21 -1.21
N GLN A 285 25.72 19.49 -1.39
CA GLN A 285 25.84 18.05 -1.20
C GLN A 285 25.12 17.58 0.08
N GLY A 286 23.91 17.04 -0.08
CA GLY A 286 23.16 16.35 0.97
C GLY A 286 22.05 17.13 1.69
N THR A 287 21.75 18.39 1.32
CA THR A 287 20.56 19.07 1.87
C THR A 287 19.43 19.11 0.84
N VAL A 288 18.32 18.47 1.17
CA VAL A 288 17.03 18.60 0.46
C VAL A 288 16.74 20.10 0.32
N SER A 289 16.68 20.63 -0.91
CA SER A 289 16.28 22.02 -1.14
C SER A 289 14.98 22.22 -0.43
N ARG A 290 14.91 23.27 0.37
CA ARG A 290 13.65 23.70 0.94
C ARG A 290 12.82 24.25 -0.22
N HIS A 291 12.15 23.35 -0.94
CA HIS A 291 11.04 23.70 -1.79
C HIS A 291 10.14 24.59 -0.93
N PRO A 292 9.54 25.68 -1.45
CA PRO A 292 8.68 26.60 -0.67
C PRO A 292 7.49 25.96 0.09
N TYR A 293 7.31 24.65 0.00
CA TYR A 293 6.39 23.82 0.78
C TYR A 293 7.01 23.22 2.07
N PHE A 294 8.33 23.30 2.26
CA PHE A 294 9.08 22.65 3.35
C PHE A 294 10.14 23.53 4.05
N ASP A 295 10.21 24.85 3.77
CA ASP A 295 11.11 25.75 4.51
C ASP A 295 10.75 25.81 6.01
N ARG A 296 11.79 25.80 6.87
CA ARG A 296 11.77 25.80 8.35
C ARG A 296 12.41 27.05 8.98
N THR A 297 13.01 27.97 8.22
CA THR A 297 13.38 29.31 8.76
C THR A 297 12.17 30.24 8.86
N ALA A 298 11.09 29.93 8.14
CA ALA A 298 9.74 30.03 8.65
C ALA A 298 9.32 28.61 9.08
N LYS A 299 8.77 28.37 10.27
CA LYS A 299 8.20 27.06 10.69
C LYS A 299 7.54 26.34 9.51
N VAL A 300 7.68 25.00 9.38
CA VAL A 300 6.93 24.21 8.37
C VAL A 300 5.52 24.74 8.30
N ASP A 301 5.22 25.46 7.23
CA ASP A 301 3.92 26.06 7.10
C ASP A 301 3.00 24.99 6.57
N LYS A 302 2.50 24.15 7.49
CA LYS A 302 1.48 23.15 7.20
C LYS A 302 0.28 23.78 6.49
N SER A 303 0.07 25.12 6.57
CA SER A 303 -0.98 25.83 5.82
C SER A 303 -0.83 25.75 4.30
N ARG A 304 0.36 25.45 3.76
CA ARG A 304 0.59 25.37 2.31
C ARG A 304 0.26 24.02 1.69
N PHE A 305 0.19 22.96 2.49
CA PHE A 305 -0.47 21.70 2.06
C PHE A 305 -1.98 21.91 1.83
N PHE A 306 -2.60 22.88 2.52
CA PHE A 306 -4.00 23.25 2.30
C PHE A 306 -4.21 24.19 1.10
N ASN A 307 -3.16 24.67 0.43
CA ASN A 307 -3.28 25.55 -0.74
C ASN A 307 -3.04 24.81 -2.08
N ALA A 308 -2.70 23.52 -2.06
CA ALA A 308 -2.66 22.67 -3.26
C ALA A 308 -4.04 22.06 -3.59
N ILE A 309 -5.12 22.83 -3.36
CA ILE A 309 -6.51 22.37 -3.50
C ILE A 309 -6.98 22.29 -4.96
N ASP A 310 -6.25 22.87 -5.91
CA ASP A 310 -6.58 22.71 -7.33
C ASP A 310 -5.35 22.22 -8.09
N GLY A 311 -5.59 21.22 -8.95
CA GLY A 311 -4.59 20.45 -9.65
C GLY A 311 -3.40 21.27 -10.15
N ILE A 312 -2.20 20.77 -9.86
CA ILE A 312 -0.99 21.24 -10.53
C ILE A 312 -1.22 21.03 -12.03
N PRO A 313 -1.13 22.07 -12.88
CA PRO A 313 -0.96 21.86 -14.30
C PRO A 313 0.39 21.15 -14.44
N LEU A 314 0.36 19.89 -14.86
CA LEU A 314 1.56 19.25 -15.39
C LEU A 314 1.95 20.07 -16.63
N GLY A 315 2.96 20.92 -16.45
CA GLY A 315 3.56 21.71 -17.54
C GLY A 315 4.29 20.83 -18.52
#